data_AF-A0A392R010-F1
#
_entry.id   AF-A0A392R010-F1
#
_cell.length_a   1.000
_cell.length_b   1.000
_cell.length_c   1.000
_cell.angle_alpha   90.00
_cell.angle_beta   90.00
_cell.angle_gamma   90.00
#
_symmetry.space_group_name_H-M   'P 1'
#
loop_
_entity.id
_entity.type
_entity.pdbx_description
1 polymer ?
#
loop_
_entity_poly.entity_id
_entity_poly.type
_entity_poly.pdbx_seq_one_letter_code
_entity_poly.pdbx_strand_id
1 'polypeptide(L)'
;EEKDLLLWGVSLLPSKGNEGIDVILLKFLRAREFKVNDAFEMLKKTIKWRKEMKIDSILDEDFGSDLASAAYMNGVDREGHPVCYNIYGVFDDEEIYQKTFGNEEKRSEFLRWSCYVMEKWIQKLNLKPGGVSSLLQINDLKNCPGPSRKELRIATKQTVSMLQDN
;
A
#
# COMPACT_ATOMS: atom_id res chain seq x y z
N GLU A 1 -5.04 23.98 19.70
CA GLU A 1 -5.00 22.53 19.92
C GLU A 1 -3.96 21.93 18.99
N GLU A 2 -3.09 21.06 19.52
CA GLU A 2 -2.14 20.33 18.69
C GLU A 2 -2.93 19.30 17.86
N LYS A 3 -2.92 19.46 16.53
CA LYS A 3 -3.66 18.56 15.65
C LYS A 3 -3.02 17.18 15.75
N ASP A 4 -3.78 16.20 16.24
CA ASP A 4 -3.30 14.84 16.42
C ASP A 4 -2.82 14.28 15.07
N LEU A 5 -1.56 13.86 15.02
CA LEU A 5 -0.94 13.32 13.83
C LEU A 5 -1.07 11.80 13.88
N LEU A 6 -2.00 11.27 13.08
CA LEU A 6 -2.27 9.84 12.98
C LEU A 6 -1.52 9.25 11.79
N LEU A 7 -0.95 8.06 11.97
CA LEU A 7 -0.47 7.21 10.88
C LEU A 7 -1.13 5.83 11.04
N TRP A 8 -1.95 5.45 10.06
CA TRP A 8 -2.76 4.21 10.08
C TRP A 8 -3.55 4.03 11.39
N GLY A 9 -4.14 5.12 11.90
CA GLY A 9 -4.95 5.13 13.13
C GLY A 9 -4.14 5.18 14.43
N VAL A 10 -2.81 5.21 14.38
CA VAL A 10 -1.94 5.34 15.55
C VAL A 10 -1.49 6.80 15.70
N SER A 11 -1.72 7.39 16.87
CA SER A 11 -1.19 8.71 17.21
C SER A 11 0.32 8.68 17.36
N LEU A 12 0.99 9.60 16.66
CA LEU A 12 2.43 9.82 16.75
C LEU A 12 2.82 10.78 17.89
N LEU A 13 1.85 11.27 18.68
CA LEU A 13 2.12 12.13 19.83
C LEU A 13 2.45 11.27 21.07
N PRO A 14 3.66 11.38 21.66
CA PRO A 14 4.03 10.59 22.84
C PRO A 14 3.10 10.81 24.04
N SER A 15 2.51 12.02 24.14
CA SER A 15 1.58 12.41 25.21
C SER A 15 0.28 11.60 25.22
N LYS A 16 -0.05 10.90 24.13
CA LYS A 16 -1.24 10.06 24.02
C LYS A 16 -1.03 8.62 24.53
N GLY A 17 0.22 8.22 24.85
CA GLY A 17 0.52 6.96 25.52
C GLY A 17 0.12 5.69 24.76
N ASN A 18 -0.01 5.74 23.43
CA ASN A 18 -0.41 4.59 22.62
C ASN A 18 0.82 3.71 22.31
N GLU A 19 0.86 2.51 22.86
CA GLU A 19 1.94 1.52 22.61
C GLU A 19 2.14 1.18 21.12
N GLY A 20 1.14 1.44 20.27
CA GLY A 20 1.28 1.26 18.82
C GLY A 20 2.27 2.21 18.15
N ILE A 21 2.63 3.33 18.80
CA ILE A 21 3.62 4.27 18.28
C ILE A 21 4.98 3.57 18.09
N ASP A 22 5.37 2.71 19.04
CA ASP A 22 6.65 2.00 18.98
C ASP A 22 6.67 1.02 17.80
N VAL A 23 5.54 0.35 17.51
CA VAL A 23 5.42 -0.55 16.36
C VAL A 23 5.62 0.22 15.05
N ILE A 24 5.04 1.40 14.93
CA ILE A 24 5.21 2.27 13.75
C ILE A 24 6.66 2.75 13.63
N LEU A 25 7.22 3.35 14.67
CA LEU A 25 8.57 3.91 14.64
C LEU A 25 9.62 2.82 14.39
N LEU A 26 9.45 1.63 14.94
CA LEU A 26 10.33 0.49 14.68
C LEU A 26 10.31 0.04 13.22
N LYS A 27 9.20 0.20 12.48
CA LYS A 27 9.16 -0.11 11.05
C LYS A 27 10.08 0.83 10.26
N PHE A 28 10.01 2.14 10.53
CA PHE A 28 10.89 3.13 9.88
C PHE A 28 12.36 2.91 10.25
N LEU A 29 12.65 2.62 11.52
CA LEU A 29 14.01 2.28 11.96
C LEU A 29 14.54 1.04 11.25
N ARG A 30 13.79 -0.07 11.21
CA ARG A 30 14.20 -1.30 10.52
C ARG A 30 14.41 -1.07 9.02
N ALA A 31 13.53 -0.30 8.38
CA ALA A 31 13.64 0.03 6.95
C ALA A 31 14.88 0.87 6.60
N ARG A 32 15.55 1.46 7.59
CA ARG A 32 16.77 2.27 7.43
C ARG A 32 17.92 1.77 8.31
N GLU A 33 17.95 0.48 8.62
CA GLU A 33 19.04 -0.15 9.37
C GLU A 33 19.35 0.57 10.71
N PHE A 34 18.32 1.08 11.37
CA PHE A 34 18.39 1.86 12.62
C PHE A 34 19.20 3.17 12.53
N LYS A 35 19.45 3.69 11.32
CA LYS A 35 19.99 5.04 11.12
C LYS A 35 18.91 6.06 11.43
N VAL A 36 18.95 6.62 12.64
CA VAL A 36 17.88 7.46 13.21
C VAL A 36 17.51 8.63 12.30
N ASN A 37 18.49 9.35 11.75
CA ASN A 37 18.23 10.49 10.87
C ASN A 37 17.55 10.07 9.56
N ASP A 38 17.99 8.96 8.96
CA ASP A 38 17.41 8.45 7.71
C ASP A 38 15.97 7.95 7.94
N ALA A 39 15.73 7.28 9.07
CA ALA A 39 14.39 6.83 9.47
C ALA A 39 13.45 8.02 9.73
N PHE A 40 13.94 9.07 10.40
CA PHE A 40 13.17 10.29 10.65
C PHE A 40 12.84 11.04 9.35
N GLU A 41 13.80 11.15 8.42
CA GLU A 41 13.53 11.75 7.11
C GLU A 41 12.56 10.91 6.28
N MET A 42 12.63 9.58 6.34
CA MET A 42 11.62 8.70 5.72
C MET A 42 10.23 8.94 6.31
N LEU A 43 10.08 8.95 7.65
CA LEU A 43 8.80 9.22 8.31
C LEU A 43 8.21 10.57 7.89
N LYS A 44 9.03 11.64 7.88
CA LYS A 44 8.60 12.97 7.42
C LYS A 44 8.12 12.95 5.97
N LYS A 45 8.84 12.26 5.08
CA LYS A 45 8.45 12.11 3.67
C LYS A 45 7.14 11.35 3.53
N THR A 46 6.97 10.24 4.24
CA THR A 46 5.70 9.48 4.26
C THR A 46 4.55 10.36 4.72
N ILE A 47 4.68 11.08 5.84
CA ILE A 47 3.61 11.98 6.35
C ILE A 47 3.26 13.06 5.33
N LYS A 48 4.27 13.69 4.72
CA LYS A 48 4.09 14.71 3.70
C LYS A 48 3.37 14.15 2.47
N TRP A 49 3.84 13.00 1.96
CA TRP A 49 3.25 12.32 0.81
C TRP A 49 1.79 11.93 1.07
N ARG A 50 1.48 11.35 2.23
CA ARG A 50 0.11 11.00 2.62
C ARG A 50 -0.82 12.21 2.56
N LYS A 51 -0.36 13.36 3.04
CA LYS A 51 -1.12 14.61 3.00
C LYS A 51 -1.30 15.14 1.58
N GLU A 52 -0.23 15.19 0.79
CA GLU A 52 -0.25 15.71 -0.58
C GLU A 52 -1.13 14.85 -1.50
N MET A 53 -1.08 13.53 -1.33
CA MET A 53 -1.82 12.57 -2.15
C MET A 53 -3.20 12.21 -1.60
N LYS A 54 -3.58 12.79 -0.45
CA LYS A 54 -4.85 12.54 0.27
C LYS A 54 -5.08 11.05 0.57
N ILE A 55 -4.04 10.37 1.05
CA ILE A 55 -4.08 8.93 1.31
C ILE A 55 -5.02 8.60 2.47
N ASP A 56 -5.12 9.46 3.48
CA ASP A 56 -5.97 9.20 4.65
C ASP A 56 -7.47 9.15 4.33
N SER A 57 -7.90 9.75 3.22
CA SER A 57 -9.29 9.71 2.71
C SER A 57 -9.45 8.83 1.48
N ILE A 58 -8.42 8.07 1.08
CA ILE A 58 -8.47 7.31 -0.19
C ILE A 58 -9.54 6.22 -0.17
N LEU A 59 -9.87 5.69 1.02
CA LEU A 59 -10.87 4.65 1.18
C LEU A 59 -12.31 5.15 0.96
N ASP A 60 -12.51 6.47 0.92
CA ASP A 60 -13.79 7.10 0.58
C ASP A 60 -14.00 7.22 -0.94
N GLU A 61 -12.97 6.92 -1.74
CA GLU A 61 -13.02 6.98 -3.21
C GLU A 61 -13.63 5.70 -3.81
N ASP A 62 -14.30 5.86 -4.96
CA ASP A 62 -14.87 4.76 -5.73
C ASP A 62 -14.00 4.45 -6.96
N PHE A 63 -13.53 3.20 -7.05
CA PHE A 63 -12.73 2.69 -8.17
C PHE A 63 -13.52 1.69 -9.03
N GLY A 64 -14.83 1.53 -8.79
CA GLY A 64 -15.67 0.57 -9.48
C GLY A 64 -15.30 -0.89 -9.19
N SER A 65 -15.83 -1.81 -10.02
CA SER A 65 -15.66 -3.26 -9.84
C SER A 65 -14.69 -3.92 -10.83
N ASP A 66 -14.24 -3.19 -11.86
CA ASP A 66 -13.47 -3.76 -12.98
C ASP A 66 -12.16 -4.42 -12.51
N LEU A 67 -11.55 -3.90 -11.43
CA LEU A 67 -10.31 -4.44 -10.86
C LEU A 67 -10.52 -5.32 -9.61
N ALA A 68 -11.77 -5.66 -9.26
CA ALA A 68 -12.06 -6.44 -8.05
C ALA A 68 -11.42 -7.84 -8.07
N SER A 69 -11.22 -8.43 -9.26
CA SER A 69 -10.52 -9.71 -9.44
C SER A 69 -8.99 -9.57 -9.50
N ALA A 70 -8.47 -8.37 -9.71
CA ALA A 70 -7.03 -8.11 -9.86
C ALA A 70 -6.31 -8.09 -8.51
N ALA A 71 -7.00 -7.79 -7.40
CA ALA A 71 -6.42 -7.87 -6.07
C ALA A 71 -7.46 -8.22 -4.99
N TYR A 72 -7.14 -9.20 -4.13
CA TYR A 72 -8.01 -9.60 -3.03
C TYR A 72 -7.21 -10.14 -1.84
N MET A 73 -7.86 -10.23 -0.68
CA MET A 73 -7.27 -10.83 0.52
C MET A 73 -8.02 -12.12 0.84
N ASN A 74 -7.29 -13.21 1.10
CA ASN A 74 -7.91 -14.48 1.49
C ASN A 74 -6.97 -15.33 2.35
N GLY A 75 -7.41 -15.67 3.56
CA GLY A 75 -6.65 -16.50 4.49
C GLY A 75 -5.53 -15.76 5.23
N VAL A 76 -4.80 -16.53 6.04
CA VAL A 76 -3.65 -16.09 6.82
C VAL A 76 -2.52 -17.11 6.69
N ASP A 77 -1.27 -16.67 6.78
CA ASP A 77 -0.12 -17.57 6.82
C ASP A 77 0.04 -18.23 8.21
N ARG A 78 1.11 -19.01 8.38
CA ARG A 78 1.40 -19.73 9.64
C ARG A 78 1.72 -18.83 10.83
N GLU A 79 2.10 -17.57 10.57
CA GLU A 79 2.43 -16.56 11.58
C GLU A 79 1.24 -15.60 11.81
N GLY A 80 0.12 -15.81 11.12
CA GLY A 80 -1.09 -15.03 11.23
C GLY A 80 -1.15 -13.81 10.31
N HIS A 81 -0.20 -13.62 9.40
CA HIS A 81 -0.23 -12.52 8.44
C HIS A 81 -1.38 -12.69 7.44
N PRO A 82 -2.24 -11.67 7.24
CA PRO A 82 -3.21 -11.70 6.17
C PRO A 82 -2.52 -11.89 4.82
N VAL A 83 -3.07 -12.79 4.00
CA VAL A 83 -2.53 -13.09 2.67
C VAL A 83 -3.28 -12.30 1.60
N CYS A 84 -2.53 -11.48 0.88
CA CYS A 84 -3.00 -10.59 -0.17
C CYS A 84 -2.52 -11.09 -1.53
N TYR A 85 -3.44 -11.27 -2.47
CA TYR A 85 -3.18 -11.76 -3.81
C TYR A 85 -3.27 -10.61 -4.82
N ASN A 86 -2.28 -10.49 -5.70
CA ASN A 86 -2.33 -9.68 -6.91
C ASN A 86 -2.37 -10.61 -8.12
N ILE A 87 -3.41 -10.53 -8.95
CA ILE A 87 -3.64 -11.42 -10.09
C ILE A 87 -3.36 -10.65 -11.39
N TYR A 88 -2.17 -10.84 -11.95
CA TYR A 88 -1.76 -10.08 -13.14
C TYR A 88 -2.37 -10.59 -14.43
N GLY A 89 -2.82 -11.86 -14.47
CA GLY A 89 -3.47 -12.44 -15.65
C GLY A 89 -4.81 -11.78 -16.02
N VAL A 90 -5.43 -11.02 -15.11
CA VAL A 90 -6.64 -10.22 -15.39
C VAL A 90 -6.37 -9.19 -16.51
N PHE A 91 -5.14 -8.69 -16.60
CA PHE A 91 -4.74 -7.70 -17.58
C PHE A 91 -4.38 -8.27 -18.94
N ASP A 92 -4.64 -9.56 -19.22
CA ASP A 92 -4.57 -10.16 -20.56
C ASP A 92 -5.82 -9.87 -21.39
N ASP A 93 -6.94 -9.56 -20.73
CA ASP A 93 -8.11 -9.02 -21.40
C ASP A 93 -7.81 -7.63 -21.99
N GLU A 94 -8.11 -7.42 -23.27
CA GLU A 94 -7.78 -6.17 -23.97
C GLU A 94 -8.63 -5.00 -23.47
N GLU A 95 -9.91 -5.22 -23.16
CA GLU A 95 -10.79 -4.17 -22.67
C GLU A 95 -10.34 -3.68 -21.30
N ILE A 96 -10.05 -4.60 -20.38
CA ILE A 96 -9.52 -4.27 -19.05
C ILE A 96 -8.19 -3.55 -19.19
N TYR A 97 -7.26 -4.08 -19.98
CA TYR A 97 -5.95 -3.44 -20.16
C TYR A 97 -6.06 -2.01 -20.70
N GLN A 98 -6.90 -1.78 -21.72
CA GLN A 98 -7.08 -0.42 -22.26
C GLN A 98 -7.81 0.50 -21.29
N LYS A 99 -8.75 0.00 -20.48
CA LYS A 99 -9.38 0.77 -19.40
C LYS A 99 -8.39 1.15 -18.31
N THR A 100 -7.44 0.28 -17.97
CA THR A 100 -6.50 0.50 -16.87
C THR A 100 -5.20 1.22 -17.28
N PHE A 101 -4.69 0.99 -18.50
CA PHE A 101 -3.37 1.46 -18.89
C PHE A 101 -3.32 2.23 -20.22
N GLY A 102 -4.46 2.42 -20.89
CA GLY A 102 -4.53 2.96 -22.25
C GLY A 102 -3.98 4.38 -22.41
N ASN A 103 -3.84 5.15 -21.33
CA ASN A 103 -3.20 6.46 -21.32
C ASN A 103 -2.58 6.76 -19.94
N GLU A 104 -1.96 7.94 -19.79
CA GLU A 104 -1.28 8.36 -18.56
C GLU A 104 -2.23 8.59 -17.38
N GLU A 105 -3.42 9.13 -17.64
CA GLU A 105 -4.46 9.36 -16.62
C GLU A 105 -4.89 8.01 -16.00
N LYS A 106 -5.24 7.03 -16.83
CA LYS A 106 -5.61 5.68 -16.40
C LYS A 106 -4.50 4.98 -15.63
N ARG A 107 -3.24 5.13 -16.05
CA ARG A 107 -2.10 4.61 -15.29
C ARG A 107 -1.98 5.27 -13.91
N SER A 108 -2.24 6.57 -13.83
CA SER A 108 -2.25 7.30 -12.55
C SER A 108 -3.41 6.86 -11.66
N GLU A 109 -4.59 6.60 -12.23
CA GLU A 109 -5.73 5.99 -11.53
C GLU A 109 -5.37 4.60 -11.00
N PHE A 110 -4.67 3.77 -11.77
CA PHE A 110 -4.20 2.46 -11.31
C PHE A 110 -3.22 2.55 -10.13
N LEU A 111 -2.30 3.54 -10.15
CA LEU A 111 -1.43 3.81 -8.99
C LEU A 111 -2.25 4.20 -7.76
N ARG A 112 -3.27 5.04 -7.95
CA ARG A 112 -4.17 5.47 -6.88
C ARG A 112 -5.00 4.30 -6.34
N TRP A 113 -5.53 3.47 -7.23
CA TRP A 113 -6.20 2.21 -6.87
C TRP A 113 -5.28 1.27 -6.09
N SER A 114 -4.00 1.19 -6.47
CA SER A 114 -3.01 0.38 -5.73
C SER A 114 -2.83 0.88 -4.29
N CYS A 115 -2.79 2.21 -4.06
CA CYS A 115 -2.81 2.79 -2.72
C CYS A 115 -4.10 2.43 -1.97
N TYR A 116 -5.26 2.52 -2.63
CA TYR A 116 -6.56 2.18 -2.04
C TYR A 116 -6.58 0.74 -1.53
N VAL A 117 -6.15 -0.21 -2.38
CA VAL A 117 -6.07 -1.62 -2.03
C VAL A 117 -5.11 -1.83 -0.85
N MET A 118 -3.96 -1.16 -0.87
CA MET A 118 -2.97 -1.26 0.19
C MET A 118 -3.52 -0.74 1.54
N GLU A 119 -4.12 0.45 1.56
CA GLU A 119 -4.72 1.02 2.78
C GLU A 119 -5.85 0.12 3.32
N LYS A 120 -6.65 -0.48 2.44
CA LYS A 120 -7.69 -1.45 2.83
C LYS A 120 -7.09 -2.69 3.50
N TRP A 121 -5.94 -3.17 3.03
CA TRP A 121 -5.25 -4.29 3.65
C TRP A 121 -4.57 -3.90 4.97
N ILE A 122 -4.02 -2.68 5.07
CA ILE A 122 -3.41 -2.16 6.30
C ILE A 122 -4.44 -2.05 7.43
N GLN A 123 -5.71 -1.76 7.12
CA GLN A 123 -6.80 -1.79 8.12
C GLN A 123 -6.99 -3.16 8.81
N LYS A 124 -6.44 -4.24 8.27
CA LYS A 124 -6.49 -5.58 8.86
C LYS A 124 -5.32 -5.87 9.82
N LEU A 125 -4.36 -4.94 9.92
CA LEU A 125 -3.21 -5.10 10.80
C LEU A 125 -3.55 -4.72 12.23
N ASN A 126 -2.89 -5.41 13.16
CA ASN A 126 -2.86 -5.04 14.57
C ASN A 126 -1.53 -4.35 14.87
N LEU A 127 -1.54 -3.01 14.88
CA LEU A 127 -0.37 -2.17 15.11
C LEU A 127 -0.04 -2.00 16.61
N LYS A 128 -0.44 -2.93 17.47
CA LYS A 128 -0.04 -2.98 18.89
C LYS A 128 1.15 -3.92 19.09
N PRO A 129 1.93 -3.78 20.18
CA PRO A 129 2.99 -4.72 20.50
C PRO A 129 2.49 -6.18 20.51
N GLY A 130 3.23 -7.09 19.88
CA GLY A 130 2.84 -8.49 19.72
C GLY A 130 1.73 -8.75 18.69
N GLY A 131 1.17 -7.72 18.09
CA GLY A 131 0.17 -7.83 17.02
C GLY A 131 0.79 -8.15 15.65
N VAL A 132 -0.04 -8.74 14.79
CA VAL A 132 0.30 -8.97 13.37
C VAL A 132 0.33 -7.62 12.66
N SER A 133 1.54 -7.14 12.36
CA SER A 133 1.77 -5.81 11.76
C SER A 133 2.33 -5.87 10.33
N SER A 134 2.34 -7.05 9.72
CA SER A 134 2.82 -7.31 8.36
C SER A 134 1.78 -8.08 7.55
N LEU A 135 1.90 -8.01 6.23
CA LEU A 135 1.06 -8.71 5.27
C LEU A 135 1.96 -9.63 4.44
N LEU A 136 1.41 -10.76 3.98
CA LEU A 136 2.05 -11.61 2.98
C LEU A 136 1.42 -11.31 1.62
N GLN A 137 2.23 -10.86 0.65
CA GLN A 137 1.76 -10.62 -0.71
C GLN A 137 2.15 -11.77 -1.64
N ILE A 138 1.18 -12.30 -2.38
CA ILE A 138 1.35 -13.31 -3.43
C ILE A 138 1.03 -12.64 -4.77
N ASN A 139 2.00 -12.62 -5.67
CA ASN A 139 1.83 -12.11 -7.02
C ASN A 139 1.65 -13.29 -7.97
N ASP A 140 0.42 -13.52 -8.43
CA ASP A 140 0.13 -14.55 -9.43
C ASP A 140 0.49 -14.01 -10.82
N LEU A 141 1.53 -14.61 -11.40
CA LEU A 141 2.04 -14.29 -12.73
C LEU A 141 1.52 -15.23 -13.82
N LYS A 142 0.64 -16.19 -13.47
CA LYS A 142 0.00 -17.05 -14.46
C LYS A 142 -0.81 -16.17 -15.43
N ASN A 143 -0.59 -16.41 -16.73
CA ASN A 143 -1.19 -15.64 -17.82
C ASN A 143 -0.90 -14.13 -17.75
N CYS A 144 0.14 -13.70 -17.01
CA CYS A 144 0.55 -12.31 -17.02
C CYS A 144 0.90 -11.89 -18.46
N PRO A 145 0.38 -10.74 -18.95
CA PRO A 145 0.65 -10.29 -20.30
C PRO A 145 2.13 -10.22 -20.64
N GLY A 146 2.44 -10.59 -21.88
CA GLY A 146 3.81 -10.56 -22.39
C GLY A 146 4.37 -9.14 -22.58
N PRO A 147 5.63 -9.03 -23.07
CA PRO A 147 6.34 -7.75 -23.18
C PRO A 147 5.67 -6.67 -24.04
N SER A 148 4.74 -7.05 -24.94
CA SER A 148 3.95 -6.12 -25.75
C SER A 148 3.06 -5.20 -24.91
N ARG A 149 2.63 -5.65 -23.72
CA ARG A 149 1.82 -4.90 -22.75
C ARG A 149 2.69 -4.19 -21.72
N LYS A 150 3.65 -3.39 -22.20
CA LYS A 150 4.70 -2.76 -21.36
C LYS A 150 4.16 -1.82 -20.28
N GLU A 151 2.98 -1.23 -20.47
CA GLU A 151 2.40 -0.25 -19.55
C GLU A 151 2.05 -0.88 -18.20
N LEU A 152 1.62 -2.14 -18.18
CA LEU A 152 1.42 -2.90 -16.95
C LEU A 152 2.71 -2.98 -16.13
N ARG A 153 3.84 -3.28 -16.78
CA ARG A 153 5.15 -3.36 -16.10
C ARG A 153 5.61 -2.00 -15.60
N ILE A 154 5.38 -0.94 -16.36
CA ILE A 154 5.71 0.44 -15.96
C ILE A 154 4.90 0.81 -14.72
N ALA A 155 3.58 0.64 -14.76
CA ALA A 155 2.68 0.94 -13.66
C ALA A 155 3.02 0.11 -12.41
N THR A 156 3.25 -1.20 -12.56
CA THR A 156 3.65 -2.08 -11.45
C THR A 156 4.97 -1.64 -10.82
N LYS A 157 5.96 -1.27 -11.63
CA LYS A 157 7.24 -0.75 -11.13
C LYS A 157 7.05 0.55 -10.35
N GLN A 158 6.20 1.45 -10.85
CA GLN A 158 5.86 2.69 -10.17
C GLN A 158 5.14 2.42 -8.83
N THR A 159 4.18 1.49 -8.79
CA THR A 159 3.52 1.06 -7.56
C THR A 159 4.53 0.55 -6.54
N VAL A 160 5.43 -0.36 -6.93
CA VAL A 160 6.43 -0.93 -6.02
C VAL A 160 7.36 0.16 -5.48
N SER A 161 7.85 1.07 -6.34
CA SER A 161 8.71 2.18 -5.90
C SER A 161 7.99 3.07 -4.89
N MET A 162 6.74 3.43 -5.17
CA MET A 162 5.92 4.26 -4.30
C MET A 162 5.67 3.60 -2.94
N LEU A 163 5.38 2.30 -2.90
CA LEU A 163 5.17 1.53 -1.66
C LEU A 163 6.48 1.27 -0.88
N GLN A 164 7.64 1.31 -1.54
CA GLN A 164 8.94 1.20 -0.85
C GLN A 164 9.35 2.53 -0.19
N ASP A 165 8.94 3.65 -0.80
CA ASP A 165 9.27 4.99 -0.33
C ASP A 165 8.37 5.48 0.81
N ASN A 166 7.19 4.87 1.01
CA ASN A 166 6.16 5.34 1.93
C ASN A 166 5.61 4.24 2.85
#